data_AF-A0A9X4LEQ1-F1
#
_entry.id   AF-A0A9X4LEQ1-F1
#
_cell.length_a   1.000
_cell.length_b   1.000
_cell.length_c   1.000
_cell.angle_alpha   90.00
_cell.angle_beta   90.00
_cell.angle_gamma   90.00
#
_symmetry.space_group_name_H-M   'P 1'
#
loop_
_entity.id
_entity.type
_entity.pdbx_description
1 polymer ?
#
loop_
_entity_poly.entity_id
_entity_poly.type
_entity_poly.pdbx_seq_one_letter_code
_entity_poly.pdbx_strand_id
1 'polypeptide(L)'
;MGAIKDPVRALDKELAALTKLIDDNAETQIAQIDARFASSRTGLIALLVVAVVVLLLLQANSQSILGSLRRAVAAAERIARQDLTGEVQARGRDETAQLMHGMAAMQDALAGIARQVRGATDSIATASREVAVGSQDLSSRTEQAASNLQGTASAMEELTASVTHNAEAAARANRLAGDAAQVARRGGDVVGEVVATMDRISSSSHKIGDIIDGIAFQTNILALNAAVEAARAGEQGRGFAVVAAEVRTLAQRSAEAAKEIKALITRSGENVDSGIVAEISHATGEQSTGIGQIGQAISRLDEMTQQNAARVEESAAAAQSLQQQADELARSVAVFKLG
;
A
#
# COMPACT_ATOMS: atom_id res chain seq x y z
N MET A 1 -109.12 -119.18 31.39
CA MET A 1 -107.99 -119.04 30.45
C MET A 1 -107.37 -117.66 30.60
N GLY A 2 -106.56 -117.47 31.65
CA GLY A 2 -105.85 -116.23 31.97
C GLY A 2 -104.34 -116.33 31.74
N ALA A 3 -103.89 -117.17 30.81
CA ALA A 3 -102.47 -117.59 30.71
C ALA A 3 -101.68 -117.00 29.51
N ILE A 4 -102.24 -116.05 28.74
CA ILE A 4 -101.58 -115.48 27.54
C ILE A 4 -101.48 -113.94 27.58
N LYS A 5 -102.17 -113.27 28.52
CA LYS A 5 -102.21 -111.79 28.57
C LYS A 5 -100.97 -111.15 29.21
N ASP A 6 -100.28 -111.88 30.10
CA ASP A 6 -99.09 -111.40 30.81
C ASP A 6 -97.82 -111.35 29.94
N PRO A 7 -97.47 -112.37 29.12
CA PRO A 7 -96.29 -112.29 28.26
C PRO A 7 -96.42 -111.27 27.12
N VAL A 8 -97.64 -111.02 26.61
CA VAL A 8 -97.87 -110.00 25.57
C VAL A 8 -97.74 -108.58 26.14
N ARG A 9 -98.22 -108.33 27.36
CA ARG A 9 -98.00 -107.04 28.05
C ARG A 9 -96.54 -106.80 28.41
N ALA A 10 -95.80 -107.86 28.73
CA ALA A 10 -94.35 -107.77 28.96
C ALA A 10 -93.61 -107.41 27.66
N LEU A 11 -93.99 -108.04 26.54
CA LEU A 11 -93.43 -107.78 25.22
C LEU A 11 -93.75 -106.36 24.72
N ASP A 12 -94.98 -105.86 24.90
CA ASP A 12 -95.33 -104.46 24.57
C ASP A 12 -94.54 -103.46 25.42
N LYS A 13 -94.26 -103.78 26.68
CA LYS A 13 -93.48 -102.92 27.58
C LYS A 13 -92.01 -102.92 27.21
N GLU A 14 -91.45 -104.06 26.80
CA GLU A 14 -90.10 -104.15 26.23
C GLU A 14 -90.02 -103.45 24.88
N LEU A 15 -91.00 -103.61 23.99
CA LEU A 15 -91.04 -102.91 22.71
C LEU A 15 -91.12 -101.39 22.93
N ALA A 16 -92.01 -100.93 23.81
CA ALA A 16 -92.12 -99.51 24.15
C ALA A 16 -90.83 -98.97 24.81
N ALA A 17 -90.16 -99.78 25.65
CA ALA A 17 -88.86 -99.42 26.21
C ALA A 17 -87.77 -99.38 25.13
N LEU A 18 -87.79 -100.30 24.16
CA LEU A 18 -86.85 -100.34 23.04
C LEU A 18 -87.07 -99.14 22.11
N THR A 19 -88.33 -98.82 21.78
CA THR A 19 -88.69 -97.64 20.97
C THR A 19 -88.27 -96.36 21.67
N LYS A 20 -88.53 -96.24 22.98
CA LYS A 20 -88.08 -95.09 23.77
C LYS A 20 -86.56 -94.98 23.83
N LEU A 21 -85.85 -96.10 23.98
CA LEU A 21 -84.39 -96.11 24.00
C LEU A 21 -83.79 -95.79 22.62
N ILE A 22 -84.45 -96.18 21.52
CA ILE A 22 -84.10 -95.79 20.15
C ILE A 22 -84.34 -94.29 19.95
N ASP A 23 -85.48 -93.76 20.39
CA ASP A 23 -85.80 -92.32 20.29
C ASP A 23 -84.85 -91.47 21.14
N ASP A 24 -84.63 -91.83 22.41
CA ASP A 24 -83.70 -91.13 23.32
C ASP A 24 -82.26 -91.18 22.76
N ASN A 25 -81.83 -92.33 22.18
CA ASN A 25 -80.52 -92.46 21.57
C ASN A 25 -80.42 -91.73 20.21
N ALA A 26 -81.50 -91.66 19.44
CA ALA A 26 -81.57 -90.87 18.22
C ALA A 26 -81.51 -89.37 18.53
N GLU A 27 -82.25 -88.90 19.54
CA GLU A 27 -82.27 -87.52 20.00
C GLU A 27 -80.90 -87.11 20.57
N THR A 28 -80.25 -88.00 21.34
CA THR A 28 -78.89 -87.78 21.85
C THR A 28 -77.85 -87.72 20.71
N GLN A 29 -77.96 -88.60 19.71
CA GLN A 29 -77.07 -88.58 18.54
C GLN A 29 -77.27 -87.32 17.68
N ILE A 30 -78.51 -86.89 17.46
CA ILE A 30 -78.83 -85.63 16.75
C ILE A 30 -78.24 -84.44 17.50
N ALA A 31 -78.43 -84.37 18.82
CA ALA A 31 -77.88 -83.29 19.66
C ALA A 31 -76.33 -83.27 19.65
N GLN A 32 -75.67 -84.44 19.65
CA GLN A 32 -74.22 -84.53 19.53
C GLN A 32 -73.70 -84.10 18.15
N ILE A 33 -74.43 -84.44 17.08
CA ILE A 33 -74.11 -84.03 15.71
C ILE A 33 -74.25 -82.51 15.58
N ASP A 34 -75.34 -81.93 16.09
CA ASP A 34 -75.59 -80.47 16.08
C ASP A 34 -74.53 -79.71 16.90
N ALA A 35 -74.13 -80.22 18.05
CA ALA A 35 -73.06 -79.63 18.86
C ALA A 35 -71.69 -79.67 18.15
N ARG A 36 -71.39 -80.76 17.43
CA ARG A 36 -70.17 -80.88 16.59
C ARG A 36 -70.19 -79.95 15.39
N PHE A 37 -71.34 -79.78 14.73
CA PHE A 37 -71.50 -78.79 13.66
C PHE A 37 -71.38 -77.36 14.18
N ALA A 38 -71.97 -77.04 15.34
CA ALA A 38 -71.90 -75.71 15.94
C ALA A 38 -70.46 -75.31 16.32
N SER A 39 -69.71 -76.21 16.97
CA SER A 39 -68.30 -76.00 17.33
C SER A 39 -67.36 -75.94 16.12
N SER A 40 -67.62 -76.74 15.08
CA SER A 40 -66.87 -76.66 13.82
C SER A 40 -67.16 -75.34 13.08
N ARG A 41 -68.41 -74.85 13.10
CA ARG A 41 -68.80 -73.57 12.49
C ARG A 41 -68.16 -72.37 13.19
N THR A 42 -68.11 -72.35 14.52
CA THR A 42 -67.45 -71.26 15.26
C THR A 42 -65.94 -71.26 15.04
N GLY A 43 -65.30 -72.44 14.98
CA GLY A 43 -63.88 -72.57 14.62
C GLY A 43 -63.57 -72.03 13.22
N LEU A 44 -64.40 -72.35 12.22
CA LEU A 44 -64.27 -71.82 10.86
C LEU A 44 -64.48 -70.30 10.79
N ILE A 45 -65.47 -69.76 11.50
CA ILE A 45 -65.70 -68.31 11.57
C ILE A 45 -64.51 -67.60 12.23
N ALA A 46 -63.99 -68.14 13.33
CA ALA A 46 -62.82 -67.57 14.00
C ALA A 46 -61.58 -67.56 13.10
N LEU A 47 -61.33 -68.64 12.36
CA LEU A 47 -60.27 -68.70 11.34
C LEU A 47 -60.47 -67.66 10.24
N LEU A 48 -61.70 -67.48 9.76
CA LEU A 48 -62.04 -66.47 8.76
C LEU A 48 -61.78 -65.05 9.28
N VAL A 49 -62.18 -64.76 10.52
CA VAL A 49 -61.93 -63.44 11.15
C VAL A 49 -60.43 -63.20 11.28
N VAL A 50 -59.65 -64.18 11.76
CA VAL A 50 -58.20 -64.06 11.84
C VAL A 50 -57.58 -63.84 10.45
N ALA A 51 -58.01 -64.59 9.43
CA ALA A 51 -57.54 -64.40 8.06
C ALA A 51 -57.85 -62.99 7.53
N VAL A 52 -59.05 -62.46 7.80
CA VAL A 52 -59.43 -61.10 7.43
C VAL A 52 -58.59 -60.06 8.17
N VAL A 53 -58.36 -60.22 9.47
CA VAL A 53 -57.51 -59.31 10.26
C VAL A 53 -56.07 -59.31 9.74
N VAL A 54 -55.51 -60.49 9.46
CA VAL A 54 -54.17 -60.61 8.85
C VAL A 54 -54.12 -59.93 7.50
N LEU A 55 -55.13 -60.13 6.64
CA LEU A 55 -55.21 -59.49 5.33
C LEU A 55 -55.26 -57.95 5.46
N LEU A 56 -56.08 -57.42 6.38
CA LEU A 56 -56.18 -55.99 6.64
C LEU A 56 -54.86 -55.40 7.15
N LEU A 57 -54.15 -56.09 8.06
CA LEU A 57 -52.84 -55.66 8.55
C LEU A 57 -51.77 -55.69 7.45
N LEU A 58 -51.74 -56.74 6.62
CA LEU A 58 -50.83 -56.83 5.47
C LEU A 58 -51.10 -55.71 4.46
N GLN A 59 -52.37 -55.41 4.19
CA GLN A 59 -52.76 -54.35 3.27
C GLN A 59 -52.42 -52.96 3.84
N ALA A 60 -52.65 -52.73 5.13
CA ALA A 60 -52.25 -51.48 5.81
C ALA A 60 -50.72 -51.28 5.79
N ASN A 61 -49.94 -52.32 6.11
CA ASN A 61 -48.48 -52.27 6.05
C ASN A 61 -47.98 -52.03 4.61
N SER A 62 -48.52 -52.74 3.62
CA SER A 62 -48.14 -52.57 2.21
C SER A 62 -48.43 -51.15 1.73
N GLN A 63 -49.59 -50.59 2.06
CA GLN A 63 -49.93 -49.21 1.69
C GLN A 63 -49.06 -48.17 2.40
N SER A 64 -48.73 -48.38 3.68
CA SER A 64 -47.83 -47.51 4.43
C SER A 64 -46.42 -47.48 3.81
N ILE A 65 -45.84 -48.66 3.55
CA ILE A 65 -44.49 -48.79 2.99
C ILE A 65 -44.43 -48.25 1.57
N LEU A 66 -45.35 -48.64 0.67
CA LEU A 66 -45.38 -48.12 -0.71
C LEU A 66 -45.60 -46.61 -0.74
N GLY A 67 -46.46 -46.08 0.13
CA GLY A 67 -46.72 -44.65 0.22
C GLY A 67 -45.49 -43.86 0.68
N SER A 68 -44.76 -44.36 1.68
CA SER A 68 -43.51 -43.76 2.15
C SER A 68 -42.39 -43.87 1.11
N LEU A 69 -42.21 -45.01 0.44
CA LEU A 69 -41.24 -45.13 -0.65
C LEU A 69 -41.52 -44.19 -1.82
N ARG A 70 -42.79 -44.04 -2.22
CA ARG A 70 -43.16 -43.08 -3.28
C ARG A 70 -42.82 -41.65 -2.90
N ARG A 71 -43.00 -41.27 -1.62
CA ARG A 71 -42.58 -39.96 -1.11
C ARG A 71 -41.06 -39.79 -1.09
N ALA A 72 -40.32 -40.82 -0.70
CA ALA A 72 -38.86 -40.82 -0.75
C ALA A 72 -38.34 -40.66 -2.19
N VAL A 73 -38.91 -41.39 -3.15
CA VAL A 73 -38.57 -41.25 -4.58
C VAL A 73 -38.90 -39.84 -5.08
N ALA A 74 -40.07 -39.30 -4.75
CA ALA A 74 -40.44 -37.94 -5.13
C ALA A 74 -39.50 -36.88 -4.53
N ALA A 75 -39.07 -37.06 -3.27
CA ALA A 75 -38.07 -36.21 -2.64
C ALA A 75 -36.71 -36.31 -3.34
N ALA A 76 -36.23 -37.54 -3.62
CA ALA A 76 -35.00 -37.78 -4.34
C ALA A 76 -35.01 -37.14 -5.74
N GLU A 77 -36.12 -37.27 -6.48
CA GLU A 77 -36.30 -36.64 -7.78
C GLU A 77 -36.29 -35.10 -7.71
N ARG A 78 -36.88 -34.52 -6.67
CA ARG A 78 -36.83 -33.05 -6.46
C ARG A 78 -35.41 -32.59 -6.19
N ILE A 79 -34.70 -33.28 -5.30
CA ILE A 79 -33.29 -33.01 -4.99
C ILE A 79 -32.43 -33.16 -6.25
N ALA A 80 -32.66 -34.21 -7.06
CA ALA A 80 -31.95 -34.43 -8.31
C ALA A 80 -32.22 -33.33 -9.35
N ARG A 81 -33.42 -32.74 -9.36
CA ARG A 81 -33.77 -31.55 -10.15
C ARG A 81 -33.35 -30.23 -9.49
N GLN A 82 -32.53 -30.29 -8.44
CA GLN A 82 -31.99 -29.14 -7.71
C GLN A 82 -33.09 -28.27 -7.07
N ASP A 83 -34.30 -28.81 -6.88
CA ASP A 83 -35.40 -28.15 -6.20
C ASP A 83 -35.40 -28.52 -4.71
N LEU A 84 -34.85 -27.61 -3.89
CA LEU A 84 -34.71 -27.79 -2.44
C LEU A 84 -35.79 -27.05 -1.64
N THR A 85 -36.83 -26.51 -2.30
CA THR A 85 -37.88 -25.69 -1.66
C THR A 85 -38.90 -26.49 -0.84
N GLY A 86 -38.97 -27.81 -1.03
CA GLY A 86 -39.99 -28.66 -0.42
C GLY A 86 -39.59 -29.19 0.95
N GLU A 87 -40.55 -29.39 1.84
CA GLU A 87 -40.27 -30.03 3.13
C GLU A 87 -40.30 -31.56 3.01
N VAL A 88 -39.19 -32.23 3.34
CA VAL A 88 -39.13 -33.71 3.43
C VAL A 88 -39.63 -34.13 4.81
N GLN A 89 -40.93 -34.36 4.93
CA GLN A 89 -41.55 -34.77 6.19
C GLN A 89 -41.24 -36.23 6.52
N ALA A 90 -40.27 -36.45 7.40
CA ALA A 90 -39.97 -37.74 8.01
C ALA A 90 -40.86 -37.95 9.25
N ARG A 91 -41.98 -38.67 9.07
CA ARG A 91 -42.86 -39.09 10.18
C ARG A 91 -42.78 -40.60 10.33
N GLY A 92 -42.63 -41.07 11.57
CA GLY A 92 -42.61 -42.50 11.90
C GLY A 92 -41.37 -42.90 12.72
N ARG A 93 -41.25 -44.20 13.01
CA ARG A 93 -40.09 -44.79 13.71
C ARG A 93 -39.55 -46.06 13.04
N ASP A 94 -40.04 -46.35 11.84
CA ASP A 94 -39.61 -47.51 11.04
C ASP A 94 -38.43 -47.15 10.12
N GLU A 95 -37.93 -48.15 9.39
CA GLU A 95 -36.83 -48.01 8.44
C GLU A 95 -37.16 -47.03 7.31
N THR A 96 -38.45 -46.89 6.95
CA THR A 96 -38.89 -45.91 5.94
C THR A 96 -38.80 -44.48 6.48
N ALA A 97 -39.11 -44.28 7.76
CA ALA A 97 -38.91 -43.00 8.44
C ALA A 97 -37.42 -42.68 8.56
N GLN A 98 -36.56 -43.67 8.85
CA GLN A 98 -35.10 -43.49 8.86
C GLN A 98 -34.56 -43.06 7.48
N LEU A 99 -35.04 -43.67 6.39
CA LEU A 99 -34.71 -43.25 5.03
C LEU A 99 -35.15 -41.79 4.76
N MET A 100 -36.36 -41.43 5.15
CA MET A 100 -36.86 -40.05 5.00
C MET A 100 -36.06 -39.04 5.82
N HIS A 101 -35.63 -39.39 7.04
CA HIS A 101 -34.73 -38.56 7.84
C HIS A 101 -33.39 -38.34 7.15
N GLY A 102 -32.81 -39.40 6.55
CA GLY A 102 -31.58 -39.28 5.76
C GLY A 102 -31.75 -38.38 4.53
N MET A 103 -32.89 -38.48 3.83
CA MET A 103 -33.22 -37.60 2.70
C MET A 103 -33.37 -36.14 3.12
N ALA A 104 -34.03 -35.87 4.25
CA ALA A 104 -34.18 -34.52 4.81
C ALA A 104 -32.80 -33.93 5.19
N ALA A 105 -31.97 -34.71 5.90
CA ALA A 105 -30.62 -34.28 6.26
C ALA A 105 -29.74 -33.98 5.02
N MET A 106 -29.88 -34.79 3.94
CA MET A 106 -29.19 -34.54 2.68
C MET A 106 -29.67 -33.25 2.00
N GLN A 107 -30.99 -33.01 1.97
CA GLN A 107 -31.55 -31.77 1.44
C GLN A 107 -31.04 -30.55 2.21
N ASP A 108 -31.06 -30.60 3.55
CA ASP A 108 -30.59 -29.53 4.42
C ASP A 108 -29.10 -29.24 4.20
N ALA A 109 -28.28 -30.30 4.08
CA ALA A 109 -26.85 -30.17 3.81
C ALA A 109 -26.60 -29.50 2.43
N LEU A 110 -27.30 -29.94 1.38
CA LEU A 110 -27.18 -29.34 0.05
C LEU A 110 -27.66 -27.90 0.02
N ALA A 111 -28.79 -27.60 0.68
CA ALA A 111 -29.32 -26.23 0.80
C ALA A 111 -28.37 -25.33 1.61
N GLY A 112 -27.72 -25.88 2.64
CA GLY A 112 -26.69 -25.20 3.43
C GLY A 112 -25.47 -24.85 2.59
N ILE A 113 -24.93 -25.82 1.82
CA ILE A 113 -23.80 -25.61 0.91
C ILE A 113 -24.15 -24.54 -0.14
N ALA A 114 -25.31 -24.65 -0.79
CA ALA A 114 -25.74 -23.67 -1.78
C ALA A 114 -25.85 -22.25 -1.19
N ARG A 115 -26.42 -22.10 0.02
CA ARG A 115 -26.46 -20.81 0.73
C ARG A 115 -25.08 -20.28 1.06
N GLN A 116 -24.18 -21.14 1.55
CA GLN A 116 -22.81 -20.75 1.90
C GLN A 116 -22.02 -20.31 0.67
N VAL A 117 -22.11 -21.04 -0.44
CA VAL A 117 -21.44 -20.67 -1.68
C VAL A 117 -22.00 -19.36 -2.21
N ARG A 118 -23.33 -19.17 -2.24
CA ARG A 118 -23.95 -17.90 -2.65
C ARG A 118 -23.46 -16.72 -1.81
N GLY A 119 -23.41 -16.87 -0.48
CA GLY A 119 -22.88 -15.83 0.41
C GLY A 119 -21.39 -15.53 0.20
N ALA A 120 -20.57 -16.56 -0.05
CA ALA A 120 -19.16 -16.39 -0.38
C ALA A 120 -18.99 -15.66 -1.72
N THR A 121 -19.79 -16.00 -2.72
CA THR A 121 -19.80 -15.36 -4.03
C THR A 121 -20.18 -13.87 -3.94
N ASP A 122 -21.23 -13.51 -3.20
CA ASP A 122 -21.63 -12.12 -2.98
C ASP A 122 -20.51 -11.32 -2.27
N SER A 123 -19.80 -11.97 -1.34
CA SER A 123 -18.65 -11.37 -0.65
C SER A 123 -17.47 -11.14 -1.59
N ILE A 124 -17.15 -12.11 -2.46
CA ILE A 124 -16.08 -11.98 -3.47
C ILE A 124 -16.43 -10.88 -4.47
N ALA A 125 -17.68 -10.79 -4.93
CA ALA A 125 -18.12 -9.74 -5.84
C ALA A 125 -17.97 -8.34 -5.21
N THR A 126 -18.36 -8.20 -3.95
CA THR A 126 -18.20 -6.94 -3.21
C THR A 126 -16.72 -6.57 -3.06
N ALA A 127 -15.89 -7.50 -2.58
CA ALA A 127 -14.46 -7.29 -2.42
C ALA A 127 -13.76 -6.97 -3.76
N SER A 128 -14.12 -7.66 -4.84
CA SER A 128 -13.56 -7.41 -6.17
C SER A 128 -13.90 -6.01 -6.68
N ARG A 129 -15.13 -5.53 -6.41
CA ARG A 129 -15.53 -4.15 -6.74
C ARG A 129 -14.76 -3.12 -5.93
N GLU A 130 -14.56 -3.35 -4.64
CA GLU A 130 -13.73 -2.49 -3.79
C GLU A 130 -12.28 -2.43 -4.28
N VAL A 131 -11.69 -3.57 -4.65
CA VAL A 131 -10.35 -3.62 -5.24
C VAL A 131 -10.31 -2.85 -6.55
N ALA A 132 -11.30 -3.01 -7.43
CA ALA A 132 -11.34 -2.27 -8.70
C ALA A 132 -11.40 -0.74 -8.50
N VAL A 133 -12.23 -0.27 -7.55
CA VAL A 133 -12.30 1.16 -7.19
C VAL A 133 -10.98 1.62 -6.57
N GLY A 134 -10.37 0.82 -5.69
CA GLY A 134 -9.07 1.12 -5.08
C GLY A 134 -7.93 1.17 -6.11
N SER A 135 -7.94 0.27 -7.10
CA SER A 135 -6.99 0.28 -8.22
C SER A 135 -7.16 1.54 -9.08
N GLN A 136 -8.39 2.02 -9.31
CA GLN A 136 -8.63 3.26 -10.03
C GLN A 136 -8.10 4.50 -9.27
N ASP A 137 -8.31 4.57 -7.95
CA ASP A 137 -7.74 5.65 -7.12
C ASP A 137 -6.21 5.61 -7.15
N LEU A 138 -5.63 4.41 -6.99
CA LEU A 138 -4.19 4.24 -7.02
C LEU A 138 -3.60 4.57 -8.40
N SER A 139 -4.32 4.27 -9.50
CA SER A 139 -3.97 4.69 -10.86
C SER A 139 -3.84 6.21 -10.96
N SER A 140 -4.89 6.94 -10.54
CA SER A 140 -4.89 8.41 -10.58
C SER A 140 -3.76 9.01 -9.74
N ARG A 141 -3.50 8.45 -8.55
CA ARG A 141 -2.41 8.90 -7.69
C ARG A 141 -1.03 8.58 -8.27
N THR A 142 -0.90 7.47 -9.01
CA THR A 142 0.33 7.08 -9.70
C THR A 142 0.60 8.01 -10.88
N GLU A 143 -0.42 8.37 -11.66
CA GLU A 143 -0.30 9.38 -12.72
C GLU A 143 0.09 10.75 -12.17
N GLN A 144 -0.53 11.17 -11.06
CA GLN A 144 -0.17 12.41 -10.38
C GLN A 144 1.27 12.38 -9.85
N ALA A 145 1.72 11.25 -9.29
CA ALA A 145 3.09 11.07 -8.85
C ALA A 145 4.07 11.18 -10.02
N ALA A 146 3.76 10.56 -11.17
CA ALA A 146 4.56 10.67 -12.38
C ALA A 146 4.67 12.13 -12.86
N SER A 147 3.54 12.87 -12.88
CA SER A 147 3.53 14.28 -13.24
C SER A 147 4.38 15.14 -12.28
N ASN A 148 4.25 14.91 -10.97
CA ASN A 148 5.04 15.61 -9.96
C ASN A 148 6.53 15.28 -10.06
N LEU A 149 6.89 14.03 -10.36
CA LEU A 149 8.27 13.62 -10.59
C LEU A 149 8.85 14.27 -11.83
N GLN A 150 8.09 14.36 -12.92
CA GLN A 150 8.50 15.08 -14.13
C GLN A 150 8.73 16.57 -13.84
N GLY A 151 7.83 17.22 -13.09
CA GLY A 151 8.02 18.62 -12.68
C GLY A 151 9.24 18.81 -11.78
N THR A 152 9.51 17.85 -10.88
CA THR A 152 10.71 17.86 -10.03
C THR A 152 11.98 17.66 -10.87
N ALA A 153 11.95 16.77 -11.85
CA ALA A 153 13.09 16.54 -12.76
C ALA A 153 13.44 17.80 -13.54
N SER A 154 12.45 18.49 -14.13
CA SER A 154 12.67 19.76 -14.84
C SER A 154 13.20 20.85 -13.91
N ALA A 155 12.69 20.95 -12.68
CA ALA A 155 13.23 21.89 -11.69
C ALA A 155 14.69 21.54 -11.31
N MET A 156 15.04 20.26 -11.25
CA MET A 156 16.42 19.82 -10.99
C MET A 156 17.36 20.12 -12.15
N GLU A 157 16.90 20.04 -13.40
CA GLU A 157 17.68 20.47 -14.57
C GLU A 157 17.97 21.98 -14.51
N GLU A 158 16.98 22.80 -14.18
CA GLU A 158 17.14 24.25 -14.01
C GLU A 158 18.07 24.62 -12.84
N LEU A 159 17.93 23.91 -11.71
CA LEU A 159 18.84 24.05 -10.57
C LEU A 159 20.27 23.64 -10.92
N THR A 160 20.44 22.55 -11.65
CA THR A 160 21.76 22.09 -12.12
C THR A 160 22.39 23.16 -13.00
N ALA A 161 21.64 23.70 -13.97
CA ALA A 161 22.12 24.78 -14.84
C ALA A 161 22.53 26.02 -14.03
N SER A 162 21.75 26.40 -13.02
CA SER A 162 22.05 27.54 -12.14
C SER A 162 23.31 27.31 -11.30
N VAL A 163 23.48 26.12 -10.73
CA VAL A 163 24.69 25.76 -9.96
C VAL A 163 25.92 25.76 -10.85
N THR A 164 25.84 25.18 -12.05
CA THR A 164 26.94 25.24 -13.04
C THR A 164 27.28 26.67 -13.41
N HIS A 165 26.29 27.51 -13.70
CA HIS A 165 26.50 28.92 -14.01
C HIS A 165 27.16 29.68 -12.85
N ASN A 166 26.74 29.42 -11.61
CA ASN A 166 27.33 30.03 -10.42
C ASN A 166 28.79 29.60 -10.22
N ALA A 167 29.10 28.32 -10.43
CA ALA A 167 30.47 27.81 -10.36
C ALA A 167 31.38 28.47 -11.40
N GLU A 168 30.90 28.64 -12.63
CA GLU A 168 31.64 29.38 -13.66
C GLU A 168 31.81 30.86 -13.33
N ALA A 169 30.76 31.51 -12.79
CA ALA A 169 30.81 32.90 -12.38
C ALA A 169 31.83 33.12 -11.25
N ALA A 170 31.87 32.23 -10.26
CA ALA A 170 32.87 32.22 -9.20
C ALA A 170 34.28 32.04 -9.77
N ALA A 171 34.49 31.07 -10.67
CA ALA A 171 35.77 30.86 -11.32
C ALA A 171 36.23 32.10 -12.13
N ARG A 172 35.31 32.76 -12.84
CA ARG A 172 35.58 34.02 -13.56
C ARG A 172 35.96 35.15 -12.60
N ALA A 173 35.22 35.32 -11.50
CA ALA A 173 35.51 36.31 -10.48
C ALA A 173 36.89 36.08 -9.83
N ASN A 174 37.24 34.82 -9.55
CA ASN A 174 38.55 34.46 -9.02
C ASN A 174 39.69 34.93 -9.94
N ARG A 175 39.56 34.65 -11.25
CA ARG A 175 40.56 35.08 -12.24
C ARG A 175 40.69 36.59 -12.30
N LEU A 176 39.56 37.31 -12.38
CA LEU A 176 39.56 38.76 -12.45
C LEU A 176 40.19 39.40 -11.21
N ALA A 177 39.92 38.84 -10.03
CA ALA A 177 40.48 39.32 -8.78
C ALA A 177 41.99 39.05 -8.68
N GLY A 178 42.44 37.89 -9.17
CA GLY A 178 43.87 37.58 -9.33
C GLY A 178 44.60 38.54 -10.29
N ASP A 179 43.98 38.87 -11.42
CA ASP A 179 44.51 39.86 -12.38
C ASP A 179 44.61 41.25 -11.75
N ALA A 180 43.57 41.70 -11.03
CA ALA A 180 43.56 42.97 -10.31
C ALA A 180 44.64 43.03 -9.23
N ALA A 181 44.82 41.95 -8.46
CA ALA A 181 45.89 41.84 -7.47
C ALA A 181 47.28 41.88 -8.12
N GLN A 182 47.46 41.32 -9.32
CA GLN A 182 48.70 41.42 -10.08
C GLN A 182 48.97 42.84 -10.59
N VAL A 183 47.94 43.54 -11.10
CA VAL A 183 48.05 44.96 -11.50
C VAL A 183 48.41 45.83 -10.31
N ALA A 184 47.75 45.62 -9.16
CA ALA A 184 48.04 46.36 -7.93
C ALA A 184 49.47 46.13 -7.42
N ARG A 185 49.99 44.89 -7.50
CA ARG A 185 51.40 44.59 -7.19
C ARG A 185 52.36 45.37 -8.08
N ARG A 186 52.15 45.33 -9.40
CA ARG A 186 52.96 46.12 -10.36
C ARG A 186 52.90 47.62 -10.08
N GLY A 187 51.72 48.15 -9.78
CA GLY A 187 51.56 49.55 -9.38
C GLY A 187 52.33 49.91 -8.12
N GLY A 188 52.33 49.01 -7.11
CA GLY A 188 53.12 49.17 -5.90
C GLY A 188 54.63 49.17 -6.14
N ASP A 189 55.12 48.39 -7.10
CA ASP A 189 56.54 48.38 -7.50
C ASP A 189 56.94 49.69 -8.18
N VAL A 190 56.11 50.20 -9.11
CA VAL A 190 56.33 51.50 -9.77
C VAL A 190 56.34 52.65 -8.76
N VAL A 191 55.40 52.66 -7.81
CA VAL A 191 55.39 53.67 -6.74
C VAL A 191 56.66 53.57 -5.88
N GLY A 192 57.13 52.36 -5.58
CA GLY A 192 58.40 52.15 -4.88
C GLY A 192 59.59 52.74 -5.62
N GLU A 193 59.64 52.59 -6.95
CA GLU A 193 60.68 53.17 -7.80
C GLU A 193 60.62 54.71 -7.86
N VAL A 194 59.41 55.28 -7.87
CA VAL A 194 59.19 56.74 -7.79
C VAL A 194 59.69 57.29 -6.46
N VAL A 195 59.38 56.63 -5.33
CA VAL A 195 59.87 57.03 -4.00
C VAL A 195 61.40 56.98 -3.94
N ALA A 196 62.02 55.89 -4.42
CA ALA A 196 63.47 55.78 -4.48
C ALA A 196 64.12 56.87 -5.35
N THR A 197 63.43 57.30 -6.41
CA THR A 197 63.89 58.42 -7.26
C THR A 197 63.78 59.76 -6.53
N MET A 198 62.70 60.00 -5.78
CA MET A 198 62.57 61.20 -4.94
C MET A 198 63.66 61.28 -3.86
N ASP A 199 64.02 60.14 -3.26
CA ASP A 199 65.14 60.07 -2.29
C ASP A 199 66.48 60.45 -2.93
N ARG A 200 66.75 59.95 -4.15
CA ARG A 200 67.96 60.33 -4.91
C ARG A 200 67.98 61.82 -5.26
N ILE A 201 66.85 62.38 -5.70
CA ILE A 201 66.72 63.82 -5.99
C ILE A 201 67.00 64.62 -4.72
N SER A 202 66.37 64.27 -3.61
CA SER A 202 66.56 64.92 -2.30
C SER A 202 68.03 64.91 -1.88
N SER A 203 68.71 63.76 -1.98
CA SER A 203 70.14 63.63 -1.71
C SER A 203 71.00 64.51 -2.62
N SER A 204 70.69 64.55 -3.92
CA SER A 204 71.39 65.41 -4.89
C SER A 204 71.15 66.90 -4.61
N SER A 205 69.93 67.29 -4.27
CA SER A 205 69.60 68.67 -3.89
C SER A 205 70.34 69.11 -2.62
N HIS A 206 70.49 68.22 -1.64
CA HIS A 206 71.29 68.49 -0.45
C HIS A 206 72.77 68.72 -0.81
N LYS A 207 73.32 67.88 -1.68
CA LYS A 207 74.71 68.00 -2.16
C LYS A 207 74.96 69.27 -2.97
N ILE A 208 73.98 69.73 -3.75
CA ILE A 208 74.01 71.03 -4.42
C ILE A 208 73.94 72.16 -3.39
N GLY A 209 73.13 72.01 -2.35
CA GLY A 209 73.10 72.91 -1.19
C GLY A 209 74.49 73.06 -0.56
N ASP A 210 75.20 71.96 -0.30
CA ASP A 210 76.56 71.99 0.25
C ASP A 210 77.56 72.69 -0.69
N ILE A 211 77.41 72.51 -2.02
CA ILE A 211 78.23 73.20 -3.02
C ILE A 211 77.89 74.69 -3.06
N ILE A 212 76.61 75.05 -2.98
CA ILE A 212 76.18 76.46 -2.91
C ILE A 212 76.65 77.08 -1.60
N ASP A 213 76.62 76.39 -0.47
CA ASP A 213 77.19 76.87 0.79
C ASP A 213 78.71 76.98 0.71
N GLY A 214 79.40 76.08 -0.02
CA GLY A 214 80.82 76.18 -0.30
C GLY A 214 81.20 77.34 -1.24
N ILE A 215 80.42 77.55 -2.30
CA ILE A 215 80.54 78.71 -3.20
C ILE A 215 80.14 79.96 -2.46
N ALA A 216 79.12 79.94 -1.60
CA ALA A 216 78.72 81.05 -0.76
C ALA A 216 79.81 81.33 0.27
N PHE A 217 80.55 80.36 0.78
CA PHE A 217 81.71 80.57 1.64
C PHE A 217 82.89 81.19 0.88
N GLN A 218 83.21 80.68 -0.32
CA GLN A 218 84.24 81.28 -1.19
C GLN A 218 83.85 82.67 -1.69
N THR A 219 82.57 82.85 -2.01
CA THR A 219 81.96 84.13 -2.39
C THR A 219 81.81 85.02 -1.17
N ASN A 220 81.68 84.50 0.06
CA ASN A 220 81.70 85.24 1.33
C ASN A 220 83.11 85.65 1.72
N ILE A 221 84.16 84.98 1.23
CA ILE A 221 85.54 85.48 1.31
C ILE A 221 85.74 86.62 0.29
N LEU A 222 85.21 86.50 -0.93
CA LEU A 222 85.17 87.58 -1.94
C LEU A 222 84.25 88.74 -1.51
N ALA A 223 83.16 88.44 -0.82
CA ALA A 223 82.17 89.36 -0.34
C ALA A 223 82.48 89.83 1.07
N LEU A 224 83.45 89.27 1.81
CA LEU A 224 84.07 89.94 2.96
C LEU A 224 84.99 91.05 2.45
N ASN A 225 85.69 90.80 1.33
CA ASN A 225 86.38 91.85 0.57
C ASN A 225 85.42 92.89 -0.02
N ALA A 226 84.16 92.52 -0.33
CA ALA A 226 83.10 93.44 -0.74
C ALA A 226 82.13 93.88 0.39
N ALA A 227 82.17 93.31 1.60
CA ALA A 227 81.33 93.66 2.76
C ALA A 227 82.00 94.72 3.63
N VAL A 228 83.25 95.04 3.31
CA VAL A 228 83.75 96.41 3.46
C VAL A 228 82.85 97.40 2.67
N GLU A 229 82.35 97.02 1.49
CA GLU A 229 81.49 97.85 0.62
C GLU A 229 79.97 97.64 0.84
N ALA A 230 79.56 96.54 1.46
CA ALA A 230 78.17 96.09 1.54
C ALA A 230 77.69 95.65 2.93
N ALA A 231 78.16 96.28 4.02
CA ALA A 231 77.51 96.28 5.33
C ALA A 231 76.07 96.90 5.30
N ARG A 232 75.26 96.57 4.28
CA ARG A 232 74.14 97.37 3.79
C ARG A 232 72.86 96.60 3.37
N ALA A 233 72.74 95.24 3.40
CA ALA A 233 71.62 94.53 2.68
C ALA A 233 70.71 93.43 3.34
N GLY A 234 71.01 92.71 4.44
CA GLY A 234 69.98 92.02 5.27
C GLY A 234 69.08 90.84 4.71
N GLU A 235 67.81 90.80 5.16
CA GLU A 235 66.81 89.68 5.34
C GLU A 235 66.35 88.75 4.17
N GLN A 236 66.97 88.72 2.98
CA GLN A 236 66.33 88.08 1.79
C GLN A 236 66.51 86.55 1.60
N GLY A 237 67.31 85.85 2.43
CA GLY A 237 67.64 84.43 2.24
C GLY A 237 66.69 83.39 2.88
N ARG A 238 65.74 83.82 3.72
CA ARG A 238 64.88 82.92 4.52
C ARG A 238 63.85 82.14 3.71
N GLY A 239 63.35 82.70 2.61
CA GLY A 239 62.23 82.12 1.85
C GLY A 239 62.56 80.78 1.16
N PHE A 240 63.76 80.63 0.62
CA PHE A 240 64.17 79.41 -0.09
C PHE A 240 64.38 78.21 0.84
N ALA A 241 64.88 78.44 2.06
CA ALA A 241 65.07 77.37 3.05
C ALA A 241 63.73 76.78 3.53
N VAL A 242 62.69 77.62 3.65
CA VAL A 242 61.35 77.16 4.05
C VAL A 242 60.70 76.29 2.97
N VAL A 243 60.81 76.68 1.70
CA VAL A 243 60.23 75.89 0.60
C VAL A 243 60.90 74.51 0.47
N ALA A 244 62.22 74.41 0.67
CA ALA A 244 62.92 73.12 0.65
C ALA A 244 62.51 72.20 1.83
N ALA A 245 62.31 72.77 3.02
CA ALA A 245 61.81 72.03 4.18
C ALA A 245 60.37 71.52 3.94
N GLU A 246 59.53 72.34 3.31
CA GLU A 246 58.14 71.97 2.99
C GLU A 246 58.08 70.83 1.95
N VAL A 247 58.94 70.89 0.92
CA VAL A 247 59.05 69.83 -0.10
C VAL A 247 59.56 68.52 0.52
N ARG A 248 60.48 68.56 1.48
CA ARG A 248 60.96 67.36 2.21
C ARG A 248 59.85 66.73 3.06
N THR A 249 59.11 67.55 3.80
CA THR A 249 57.97 67.07 4.59
C THR A 249 56.89 66.47 3.69
N LEU A 250 56.63 67.07 2.52
CA LEU A 250 55.69 66.55 1.54
C LEU A 250 56.14 65.21 0.92
N ALA A 251 57.44 65.05 0.67
CA ALA A 251 58.01 63.79 0.18
C ALA A 251 57.91 62.67 1.23
N GLN A 252 58.22 62.96 2.51
CA GLN A 252 58.07 61.97 3.60
C GLN A 252 56.61 61.53 3.77
N ARG A 253 55.67 62.49 3.75
CA ARG A 253 54.23 62.18 3.80
C ARG A 253 53.78 61.32 2.62
N SER A 254 54.32 61.56 1.42
CA SER A 254 54.00 60.76 0.24
C SER A 254 54.55 59.33 0.33
N ALA A 255 55.77 59.17 0.87
CA ALA A 255 56.38 57.85 1.07
C ALA A 255 55.62 57.02 2.12
N GLU A 256 55.15 57.66 3.19
CA GLU A 256 54.38 57.01 4.25
C GLU A 256 52.99 56.57 3.75
N ALA A 257 52.30 57.45 3.00
CA ALA A 257 51.04 57.11 2.33
C ALA A 257 51.21 55.97 1.32
N ALA A 258 52.30 55.94 0.55
CA ALA A 258 52.60 54.83 -0.36
C ALA A 258 52.79 53.49 0.38
N LYS A 259 53.38 53.51 1.57
CA LYS A 259 53.58 52.32 2.42
C LYS A 259 52.24 51.80 2.96
N GLU A 260 51.35 52.69 3.38
CA GLU A 260 49.99 52.34 3.81
C GLU A 260 49.16 51.77 2.65
N ILE A 261 49.23 52.37 1.45
CA ILE A 261 48.58 51.85 0.24
C ILE A 261 49.10 50.44 -0.06
N LYS A 262 50.41 50.21 0.02
CA LYS A 262 50.99 48.88 -0.18
C LYS A 262 50.46 47.86 0.83
N ALA A 263 50.36 48.24 2.11
CA ALA A 263 49.80 47.37 3.16
C ALA A 263 48.31 47.07 2.95
N LEU A 264 47.52 48.06 2.50
CA LEU A 264 46.11 47.87 2.14
C LEU A 264 45.96 46.95 0.92
N ILE A 265 46.82 47.09 -0.10
CA ILE A 265 46.84 46.21 -1.28
C ILE A 265 47.15 44.76 -0.87
N THR A 266 48.16 44.53 -0.02
CA THR A 266 48.47 43.19 0.48
C THR A 266 47.27 42.57 1.19
N ARG A 267 46.63 43.33 2.08
CA ARG A 267 45.44 42.88 2.83
C ARG A 267 44.22 42.63 1.93
N SER A 268 44.01 43.45 0.91
CA SER A 268 42.99 43.21 -0.12
C SER A 268 43.29 41.95 -0.93
N GLY A 269 44.56 41.65 -1.22
CA GLY A 269 44.97 40.40 -1.88
C GLY A 269 44.65 39.15 -1.04
N GLU A 270 44.98 39.19 0.26
CA GLU A 270 44.68 38.08 1.19
C GLU A 270 43.16 37.83 1.34
N ASN A 271 42.34 38.89 1.39
CA ASN A 271 40.88 38.77 1.45
C ASN A 271 40.27 38.21 0.15
N VAL A 272 40.89 38.46 -0.99
CA VAL A 272 40.47 37.94 -2.30
C VAL A 272 40.81 36.47 -2.44
N ASP A 273 42.00 36.04 -2.03
CA ASP A 273 42.44 34.65 -2.14
C ASP A 273 41.71 33.70 -1.17
N SER A 274 41.15 34.20 -0.05
CA SER A 274 40.67 33.33 1.03
C SER A 274 39.17 33.41 1.38
N GLY A 275 38.41 34.38 0.89
CA GLY A 275 37.07 34.63 1.44
C GLY A 275 35.92 34.03 0.63
N ILE A 276 35.40 34.84 -0.28
CA ILE A 276 34.03 34.66 -0.81
C ILE A 276 33.99 33.69 -2.00
N VAL A 277 34.99 33.74 -2.87
CA VAL A 277 34.98 32.93 -4.10
C VAL A 277 35.29 31.46 -3.82
N ALA A 278 36.18 31.18 -2.87
CA ALA A 278 36.46 29.85 -2.38
C ALA A 278 35.22 29.24 -1.69
N GLU A 279 34.50 30.04 -0.89
CA GLU A 279 33.28 29.61 -0.20
C GLU A 279 32.12 29.34 -1.18
N ILE A 280 31.93 30.17 -2.21
CA ILE A 280 30.97 29.90 -3.30
C ILE A 280 31.35 28.63 -4.08
N SER A 281 32.64 28.43 -4.36
CA SER A 281 33.10 27.23 -5.07
C SER A 281 32.88 25.96 -4.24
N HIS A 282 33.08 26.04 -2.91
CA HIS A 282 32.78 24.95 -1.99
C HIS A 282 31.27 24.67 -1.94
N ALA A 283 30.45 25.70 -1.73
CA ALA A 283 28.99 25.58 -1.65
C ALA A 283 28.39 25.02 -2.96
N THR A 284 28.88 25.47 -4.12
CA THR A 284 28.44 24.94 -5.43
C THR A 284 28.86 23.48 -5.64
N GLY A 285 30.03 23.06 -5.12
CA GLY A 285 30.45 21.66 -5.11
C GLY A 285 29.55 20.77 -4.23
N GLU A 286 29.19 21.24 -3.04
CA GLU A 286 28.23 20.55 -2.17
C GLU A 286 26.84 20.48 -2.80
N GLN A 287 26.35 21.59 -3.38
CA GLN A 287 25.07 21.63 -4.10
C GLN A 287 25.05 20.64 -5.27
N SER A 288 26.10 20.58 -6.08
CA SER A 288 26.20 19.62 -7.18
C SER A 288 26.14 18.17 -6.69
N THR A 289 26.77 17.88 -5.55
CA THR A 289 26.70 16.55 -4.92
C THR A 289 25.28 16.25 -4.43
N GLY A 290 24.64 17.21 -3.77
CA GLY A 290 23.24 17.09 -3.31
C GLY A 290 22.26 16.90 -4.45
N ILE A 291 22.40 17.63 -5.55
CA ILE A 291 21.61 17.46 -6.77
C ILE A 291 21.80 16.05 -7.35
N GLY A 292 23.04 15.53 -7.36
CA GLY A 292 23.30 14.16 -7.80
C GLY A 292 22.56 13.10 -6.96
N GLN A 293 22.51 13.30 -5.63
CA GLN A 293 21.75 12.41 -4.73
C GLN A 293 20.24 12.51 -4.97
N ILE A 294 19.72 13.73 -5.17
CA ILE A 294 18.31 13.95 -5.51
C ILE A 294 17.97 13.29 -6.85
N GLY A 295 18.84 13.41 -7.86
CA GLY A 295 18.65 12.74 -9.15
C GLY A 295 18.54 11.23 -9.03
N GLN A 296 19.36 10.59 -8.19
CA GLN A 296 19.22 9.16 -7.88
C GLN A 296 17.91 8.84 -7.17
N ALA A 297 17.46 9.68 -6.25
CA ALA A 297 16.19 9.50 -5.56
C ALA A 297 14.99 9.62 -6.52
N ILE A 298 15.01 10.59 -7.43
CA ILE A 298 13.99 10.76 -8.47
C ILE A 298 13.94 9.53 -9.38
N SER A 299 15.10 9.01 -9.81
CA SER A 299 15.16 7.80 -10.64
C SER A 299 14.55 6.58 -9.94
N ARG A 300 14.77 6.41 -8.62
CA ARG A 300 14.12 5.34 -7.84
C ARG A 300 12.61 5.56 -7.69
N LEU A 301 12.19 6.80 -7.49
CA LEU A 301 10.76 7.13 -7.39
C LEU A 301 10.05 6.89 -8.72
N ASP A 302 10.71 7.16 -9.85
CA ASP A 302 10.18 6.85 -11.18
C ASP A 302 10.03 5.34 -11.38
N GLU A 303 11.04 4.55 -11.03
CA GLU A 303 10.95 3.08 -11.05
C GLU A 303 9.80 2.55 -10.19
N MET A 304 9.64 3.06 -8.96
CA MET A 304 8.51 2.69 -8.10
C MET A 304 7.16 3.13 -8.68
N THR A 305 7.11 4.29 -9.34
CA THR A 305 5.88 4.80 -9.97
C THR A 305 5.47 3.91 -11.13
N GLN A 306 6.42 3.50 -11.97
CA GLN A 306 6.18 2.53 -13.05
C GLN A 306 5.77 1.16 -12.50
N GLN A 307 6.41 0.69 -11.42
CA GLN A 307 6.03 -0.56 -10.78
C GLN A 307 4.61 -0.48 -10.19
N ASN A 308 4.24 0.65 -9.58
CA ASN A 308 2.89 0.85 -9.08
C ASN A 308 1.86 0.84 -10.22
N ALA A 309 2.16 1.46 -11.37
CA ALA A 309 1.29 1.40 -12.53
C ALA A 309 1.06 -0.04 -13.00
N ALA A 310 2.13 -0.84 -13.10
CA ALA A 310 2.02 -2.26 -13.45
C ALA A 310 1.20 -3.07 -12.43
N ARG A 311 1.41 -2.83 -11.13
CA ARG A 311 0.64 -3.48 -10.05
C ARG A 311 -0.83 -3.06 -10.06
N VAL A 312 -1.12 -1.82 -10.43
CA VAL A 312 -2.50 -1.32 -10.58
C VAL A 312 -3.21 -2.06 -11.70
N GLU A 313 -2.57 -2.21 -12.86
CA GLU A 313 -3.13 -2.99 -13.98
C GLU A 313 -3.35 -4.45 -13.60
N GLU A 314 -2.38 -5.08 -12.94
CA GLU A 314 -2.49 -6.47 -12.47
C GLU A 314 -3.63 -6.63 -11.45
N SER A 315 -3.74 -5.73 -10.48
CA SER A 315 -4.79 -5.75 -9.46
C SER A 315 -6.17 -5.52 -10.08
N ALA A 316 -6.30 -4.61 -11.04
CA ALA A 316 -7.55 -4.37 -11.75
C ALA A 316 -7.97 -5.61 -12.57
N ALA A 317 -7.03 -6.24 -13.28
CA ALA A 317 -7.28 -7.47 -14.02
C ALA A 317 -7.65 -8.64 -13.10
N ALA A 318 -6.96 -8.78 -11.96
CA ALA A 318 -7.26 -9.80 -10.97
C ALA A 318 -8.66 -9.62 -10.36
N ALA A 319 -9.03 -8.39 -10.00
CA ALA A 319 -10.36 -8.05 -9.50
C ALA A 319 -11.45 -8.36 -10.53
N GLN A 320 -11.22 -8.03 -11.81
CA GLN A 320 -12.17 -8.35 -12.88
C GLN A 320 -12.33 -9.88 -13.05
N SER A 321 -11.23 -10.64 -13.00
CA SER A 321 -11.25 -12.10 -13.07
C SER A 321 -12.00 -12.72 -11.88
N LEU A 322 -11.77 -12.24 -10.67
CA LEU A 322 -12.48 -12.68 -9.47
C LEU A 322 -13.98 -12.37 -9.54
N GLN A 323 -14.35 -11.20 -10.07
CA GLN A 323 -15.75 -10.84 -10.30
C GLN A 323 -16.41 -11.79 -11.31
N GLN A 324 -15.74 -12.11 -12.41
CA GLN A 324 -16.25 -13.06 -13.40
C GLN A 324 -16.43 -14.47 -12.81
N GLN A 325 -15.44 -14.95 -12.05
CA GLN A 325 -15.50 -16.25 -11.36
C GLN A 325 -16.64 -16.29 -10.32
N ALA A 326 -16.83 -15.19 -9.58
CA ALA A 326 -17.96 -15.03 -8.68
C ALA A 326 -19.28 -15.13 -9.45
N ASP A 327 -19.45 -14.39 -10.54
CA ASP A 327 -20.69 -14.43 -11.34
C ASP A 327 -20.96 -15.81 -11.96
N GLU A 328 -19.92 -16.57 -12.33
CA GLU A 328 -20.04 -17.96 -12.79
C GLU A 328 -20.46 -18.91 -11.67
N LEU A 329 -19.89 -18.75 -10.47
CA LEU A 329 -20.25 -19.55 -9.31
C LEU A 329 -21.67 -19.25 -8.83
N ALA A 330 -22.07 -17.98 -8.84
CA ALA A 330 -23.45 -17.54 -8.58
C ALA A 330 -24.42 -18.20 -9.56
N ARG A 331 -24.11 -18.20 -10.86
CA ARG A 331 -24.93 -18.87 -11.89
C ARG A 331 -25.01 -20.38 -11.67
N SER A 332 -23.90 -21.02 -11.31
CA SER A 332 -23.85 -22.46 -11.03
C SER A 332 -24.72 -22.83 -9.83
N VAL A 333 -24.71 -21.99 -8.79
CA VAL A 333 -25.52 -22.20 -7.58
C VAL A 333 -26.98 -21.77 -7.76
N ALA A 334 -27.26 -20.82 -8.67
CA ALA A 334 -28.63 -20.35 -8.96
C ALA A 334 -29.54 -21.44 -9.53
N VAL A 335 -28.98 -22.55 -10.03
CA VAL A 335 -29.76 -23.72 -10.45
C VAL A 335 -30.44 -24.40 -9.24
N PHE A 336 -29.86 -24.27 -8.04
CA PHE A 336 -30.50 -24.73 -6.80
C PHE A 336 -31.63 -23.78 -6.39
N LYS A 337 -32.87 -24.28 -6.40
CA LYS A 337 -34.02 -23.54 -5.89
C LYS A 337 -34.04 -23.65 -4.38
N LEU A 338 -33.69 -22.55 -3.72
CA LEU A 338 -33.76 -22.38 -2.28
C LEU A 338 -35.11 -21.71 -1.96
N GLY A 339 -35.82 -22.24 -0.96
CA GLY A 339 -37.11 -21.70 -0.49
C GLY A 339 -36.97 -20.37 0.21
#